data_AF-A0A661MJF7-F1
#
_entry.id   AF-A0A661MJF7-F1
#
_cell.length_a   1.000
_cell.length_b   1.000
_cell.length_c   1.000
_cell.angle_alpha   90.00
_cell.angle_beta   90.00
_cell.angle_gamma   90.00
#
_symmetry.space_group_name_H-M   'P 1'
#
loop_
_entity.id
_entity.type
_entity.pdbx_description
1 polymer ?
#
loop_
_entity_poly.entity_id
_entity_poly.type
_entity_poly.pdbx_seq_one_letter_code
_entity_poly.pdbx_strand_id
1 'polypeptide(L)'
;MDLTSDEERWAVWMVQAHRFAKRENFTDAVVRTKLVRDAVHQALDRATDPKQRERLELHLARAEEQLASMQSKYDAWRSEIAARRQHTIDQAAEEMARPLPVPTD
;
A
#
# COMPACT_ATOMS: atom_id res chain seq x y z
N MET A 1 8.88 27.21 -9.37
CA MET A 1 8.09 26.02 -9.00
C MET A 1 6.77 26.54 -8.49
N ASP A 2 5.65 26.16 -9.11
CA ASP A 2 4.33 26.57 -8.63
C ASP A 2 3.83 25.53 -7.63
N LEU A 3 3.95 25.88 -6.35
CA LEU A 3 3.58 25.00 -5.24
C LEU A 3 2.11 24.59 -5.29
N THR A 4 1.22 25.48 -5.76
CA THR A 4 -0.21 25.20 -5.83
C THR A 4 -0.49 24.07 -6.83
N SER A 5 0.10 24.17 -8.02
CA SER A 5 0.01 23.11 -9.04
C SER A 5 0.62 21.78 -8.57
N ASP A 6 1.72 21.84 -7.83
CA ASP A 6 2.37 20.64 -7.29
C ASP A 6 1.51 19.95 -6.22
N GLU A 7 0.88 20.72 -5.32
CA GLU A 7 -0.03 20.21 -4.29
C GLU A 7 -1.29 19.57 -4.89
N GLU A 8 -1.90 20.20 -5.89
CA GLU A 8 -3.04 19.62 -6.61
C GLU A 8 -2.67 18.28 -7.26
N ARG A 9 -1.49 18.21 -7.89
CA ARG A 9 -0.97 16.98 -8.47
C ARG A 9 -0.77 15.89 -7.43
N TRP A 10 -0.19 16.22 -6.26
CA TRP A 10 -0.03 15.28 -5.16
C TRP A 10 -1.38 14.78 -4.64
N ALA A 11 -2.38 15.65 -4.52
CA ALA A 11 -3.73 15.28 -4.11
C ALA A 11 -4.36 14.28 -5.09
N VAL A 12 -4.23 14.52 -6.40
CA VAL A 12 -4.70 13.58 -7.43
C VAL A 12 -4.00 12.23 -7.31
N TRP A 13 -2.69 12.21 -7.10
CA TRP A 13 -1.93 10.97 -6.91
C TRP A 13 -2.34 10.21 -5.64
N MET A 14 -2.64 10.92 -4.54
CA MET A 14 -3.18 10.30 -3.32
C MET A 14 -4.56 9.69 -3.55
N VAL A 15 -5.44 10.36 -4.31
CA VAL A 15 -6.73 9.79 -4.70
C VAL A 15 -6.54 8.53 -5.54
N GLN A 16 -5.57 8.51 -6.45
CA GLN A 16 -5.23 7.32 -7.23
C GLN A 16 -4.73 6.18 -6.34
N ALA A 17 -3.81 6.45 -5.40
CA ALA A 17 -3.33 5.47 -4.43
C ALA A 17 -4.49 4.83 -3.65
N HIS A 18 -5.42 5.64 -3.19
CA HIS A 18 -6.59 5.17 -2.46
C HIS A 18 -7.53 4.33 -3.34
N ARG A 19 -7.68 4.67 -4.63
CA ARG A 19 -8.44 3.85 -5.59
C ARG A 19 -7.80 2.49 -5.85
N PHE A 20 -6.47 2.41 -5.88
CA PHE A 20 -5.76 1.13 -5.96
C PHE A 20 -6.04 0.27 -4.73
N ALA A 21 -5.94 0.85 -3.54
CA ALA A 21 -6.24 0.15 -2.29
C ALA A 21 -7.69 -0.37 -2.23
N LYS A 22 -8.67 0.41 -2.72
CA LYS A 22 -10.07 -0.04 -2.83
C LYS A 22 -10.28 -1.25 -3.73
N ARG A 23 -9.36 -1.50 -4.65
CA ARG A 23 -9.37 -2.66 -5.57
C ARG A 23 -8.41 -3.76 -5.09
N GLU A 24 -7.98 -3.69 -3.83
CA GLU A 24 -6.98 -4.59 -3.22
C GLU A 24 -5.63 -4.61 -3.95
N ASN A 25 -5.39 -3.65 -4.84
CA ASN A 25 -4.11 -3.46 -5.49
C ASN A 25 -3.19 -2.65 -4.58
N PHE A 26 -2.83 -3.26 -3.45
CA PHE A 26 -2.06 -2.62 -2.39
C PHE A 26 -0.61 -2.34 -2.80
N THR A 27 -0.04 -3.15 -3.69
CA THR A 27 1.30 -2.90 -4.26
C THR A 27 1.34 -1.54 -4.97
N ASP A 28 0.41 -1.29 -5.89
CA ASP A 28 0.36 -0.01 -6.61
C ASP A 28 -0.06 1.14 -5.69
N ALA A 29 -0.93 0.88 -4.70
CA ALA A 29 -1.29 1.88 -3.70
C ALA A 29 -0.06 2.36 -2.92
N VAL A 30 0.76 1.44 -2.39
CA VAL A 30 1.98 1.76 -1.64
C VAL A 30 2.99 2.49 -2.52
N VAL A 31 3.23 2.02 -3.75
CA VAL A 31 4.17 2.66 -4.68
C VAL A 31 3.72 4.09 -5.00
N ARG A 32 2.42 4.30 -5.25
CA ARG A 32 1.89 5.64 -5.55
C ARG A 32 2.01 6.59 -4.36
N THR A 33 1.77 6.13 -3.13
CA THR A 33 1.93 6.96 -1.93
C THR A 33 3.40 7.31 -1.67
N LYS A 34 4.34 6.37 -1.89
CA LYS A 34 5.79 6.66 -1.82
C LYS A 34 6.20 7.75 -2.80
N LEU A 35 5.67 7.72 -4.03
CA LEU A 35 5.94 8.72 -5.04
C LEU A 35 5.47 10.12 -4.61
N VAL A 36 4.32 10.23 -3.95
CA VAL A 36 3.86 11.51 -3.37
C VAL A 36 4.83 11.98 -2.28
N ARG A 37 5.16 11.12 -1.30
CA ARG A 37 6.11 11.44 -0.24
C ARG A 37 7.45 11.95 -0.81
N ASP A 38 8.00 11.24 -1.79
CA ASP A 38 9.30 11.58 -2.39
C ASP A 38 9.23 12.91 -3.16
N ALA A 39 8.10 13.22 -3.80
CA ALA A 39 7.89 14.49 -4.47
C ALA A 39 7.76 15.66 -3.47
N VAL A 40 7.09 15.45 -2.33
CA VAL A 40 7.01 16.46 -1.26
C VAL A 40 8.38 16.70 -0.63
N HIS A 41 9.16 15.65 -0.37
CA HIS A 41 10.55 15.79 0.09
C HIS A 41 11.40 16.62 -0.86
N GLN A 42 11.35 16.32 -2.17
CA GLN A 42 12.09 17.09 -3.17
C GLN A 42 11.66 18.57 -3.22
N ALA A 43 10.38 18.86 -2.99
CA ALA A 43 9.90 20.24 -2.89
C ALA A 43 10.41 20.93 -1.61
N LEU A 44 10.46 20.20 -0.48
CA LEU A 44 10.97 20.71 0.80
C LEU A 44 12.47 21.04 0.71
N ASP A 45 13.26 20.22 0.03
CA ASP A 45 14.69 20.45 -0.19
C ASP A 45 14.97 21.71 -1.01
N ARG A 46 14.03 22.11 -1.87
CA ARG A 46 14.13 23.29 -2.74
C ARG A 46 13.49 24.54 -2.13
N ALA A 47 12.69 24.39 -1.07
CA ALA A 47 11.96 25.48 -0.46
C ALA A 47 12.90 26.33 0.42
N THR A 48 13.01 27.61 0.06
CA THR A 48 13.82 28.61 0.80
C THR A 48 12.96 29.48 1.73
N ASP A 49 11.66 29.61 1.46
CA ASP A 49 10.74 30.37 2.30
C ASP A 49 10.30 29.55 3.53
N PRO A 50 10.47 30.06 4.77
CA PRO A 50 10.11 29.33 5.98
C PRO A 50 8.64 28.91 6.05
N LYS A 51 7.70 29.76 5.58
CA LYS A 51 6.26 29.42 5.61
C LYS A 51 5.92 28.31 4.62
N GLN A 52 6.51 28.37 3.42
CA GLN A 52 6.42 27.27 2.46
C GLN A 52 6.97 25.96 3.02
N ARG A 53 8.11 26.00 3.73
CA ARG A 53 8.70 24.82 4.35
C ARG A 53 7.79 24.20 5.40
N GLU A 54 7.25 24.99 6.31
CA GLU A 54 6.29 24.52 7.33
C GLU A 54 5.08 23.85 6.69
N ARG A 55 4.53 24.45 5.62
CA ARG A 55 3.43 23.87 4.85
C ARG A 55 3.82 22.53 4.21
N LEU A 56 4.99 22.44 3.61
CA LEU A 56 5.51 21.21 2.99
C LEU A 56 5.77 20.11 4.02
N GLU A 57 6.25 20.46 5.22
CA GLU A 57 6.42 19.52 6.33
C GLU A 57 5.08 18.91 6.77
N LEU A 58 4.01 19.71 6.82
CA LEU A 58 2.65 19.20 7.07
C LEU A 58 2.17 18.25 5.96
N HIS A 59 2.45 18.57 4.70
CA HIS A 59 2.13 17.68 3.59
C HIS A 59 2.92 16.37 3.65
N LEU A 60 4.19 16.44 4.04
CA LEU A 60 5.04 15.27 4.18
C LEU A 60 4.54 14.35 5.30
N ALA A 61 4.27 14.90 6.48
CA ALA A 61 3.74 14.14 7.61
C ALA A 61 2.44 13.41 7.25
N ARG A 62 1.53 14.07 6.52
CA ARG A 62 0.31 13.43 6.01
C ARG A 62 0.60 12.32 5.01
N ALA A 63 1.55 12.52 4.09
CA ALA A 63 1.94 11.50 3.12
C ALA A 63 2.55 10.26 3.80
N GLU A 64 3.35 10.47 4.86
CA GLU A 64 3.93 9.39 5.67
C GLU A 64 2.89 8.62 6.46
N GLU A 65 1.93 9.30 7.11
CA GLU A 65 0.81 8.66 7.80
C GLU A 65 -0.01 7.78 6.84
N GLN A 66 -0.32 8.31 5.66
CA GLN A 66 -1.05 7.57 4.63
C GLN A 66 -0.22 6.39 4.10
N LEU A 67 1.10 6.54 3.98
CA LEU A 67 1.99 5.45 3.58
C LEU A 67 1.99 4.33 4.61
N ALA A 68 2.12 4.66 5.90
CA ALA A 68 2.08 3.68 6.99
C ALA A 68 0.74 2.93 7.01
N SER A 69 -0.37 3.65 6.82
CA SER A 69 -1.71 3.05 6.71
C SER A 69 -1.81 2.07 5.53
N MET A 70 -1.30 2.46 4.35
CA MET A 70 -1.31 1.59 3.17
C MET A 70 -0.41 0.36 3.32
N GLN A 71 0.76 0.52 3.95
CA GLN A 71 1.68 -0.59 4.23
C GLN A 71 1.05 -1.59 5.21
N SER A 72 0.42 -1.12 6.29
CA SER A 72 -0.31 -1.97 7.22
C SER A 72 -1.40 -2.79 6.52
N LYS A 73 -2.19 -2.16 5.64
CA LYS A 73 -3.20 -2.87 4.83
C LYS A 73 -2.59 -3.88 3.87
N TYR A 74 -1.47 -3.53 3.23
CA TYR A 74 -0.74 -4.44 2.35
C TYR A 74 -0.26 -5.68 3.11
N ASP A 75 0.33 -5.49 4.29
CA ASP A 75 0.86 -6.58 5.10
C ASP A 75 -0.25 -7.49 5.63
N ALA A 76 -1.38 -6.91 6.03
CA ALA A 76 -2.57 -7.66 6.42
C ALA A 76 -3.12 -8.50 5.26
N TRP A 77 -3.31 -7.89 4.08
CA TRP A 77 -3.76 -8.59 2.88
C TRP A 77 -2.79 -9.71 2.46
N ARG A 78 -1.48 -9.44 2.48
CA ARG A 78 -0.45 -10.44 2.17
C ARG A 78 -0.51 -11.63 3.13
N SER A 79 -0.71 -11.36 4.42
CA SER A 79 -0.83 -12.39 5.45
C SER A 79 -2.07 -13.26 5.25
N GLU A 80 -3.20 -12.66 4.88
CA GLU A 80 -4.43 -13.40 4.54
C GLU A 80 -4.23 -14.34 3.35
N ILE A 81 -3.58 -13.86 2.28
CA ILE A 81 -3.26 -14.68 1.11
C ILE A 81 -2.32 -15.84 1.48
N ALA A 82 -1.33 -15.59 2.33
CA ALA A 82 -0.43 -16.63 2.82
C ALA A 82 -1.18 -17.69 3.64
N ALA A 83 -2.06 -17.27 4.56
CA ALA A 83 -2.88 -18.16 5.36
C ALA A 83 -3.81 -19.02 4.49
N ARG A 84 -4.45 -18.42 3.48
CA ARG A 84 -5.30 -19.16 2.52
C ARG A 84 -4.52 -20.21 1.76
N ARG A 85 -3.31 -19.89 1.30
CA ARG A 85 -2.44 -20.84 0.60
C ARG A 85 -2.03 -22.00 1.52
N GLN A 86 -1.68 -21.70 2.77
CA GLN A 86 -1.32 -22.73 3.75
C GLN A 86 -2.49 -23.67 4.01
N HIS A 87 -3.70 -23.13 4.21
CA HIS A 87 -4.90 -23.94 4.41
C HIS A 87 -5.15 -24.92 3.24
N THR A 88 -4.98 -24.48 2.00
CA THR A 88 -5.10 -25.36 0.82
C THR A 88 -4.04 -26.46 0.82
N ILE A 89 -2.80 -26.16 1.22
CA ILE A 89 -1.72 -27.15 1.31
C ILE A 89 -2.03 -28.19 2.40
N ASP A 90 -2.49 -27.74 3.56
CA ASP A 90 -2.83 -28.61 4.69
C ASP A 90 -3.99 -29.55 4.32
N GLN A 91 -5.04 -29.03 3.69
CA GLN A 91 -6.17 -29.84 3.21
C GLN A 91 -5.70 -30.90 2.19
N ALA A 92 -4.84 -30.53 1.25
CA ALA A 92 -4.30 -31.47 0.28
C ALA A 92 -3.46 -32.57 0.97
N ALA A 93 -2.69 -32.21 2.00
CA ALA A 93 -1.92 -33.18 2.78
C ALA A 93 -2.83 -34.17 3.52
N GLU A 94 -3.93 -33.68 4.11
CA GLU A 94 -4.96 -34.53 4.75
C GLU A 94 -5.62 -35.48 3.76
N GLU A 95 -5.98 -35.00 2.56
CA GLU A 95 -6.55 -35.83 1.49
C GLU A 95 -5.57 -36.92 1.04
N MET A 96 -4.29 -36.57 0.85
CA MET A 96 -3.24 -37.53 0.48
C MET A 96 -2.93 -38.55 1.58
N ALA A 97 -3.14 -38.20 2.84
CA ALA A 97 -3.01 -39.11 3.97
C ALA A 97 -4.21 -40.06 4.14
N ARG A 98 -5.35 -39.78 3.47
CA ARG A 98 -6.54 -40.61 3.56
C ARG A 98 -6.31 -41.94 2.81
N PRO A 99 -6.53 -43.10 3.45
CA PRO A 99 -6.41 -44.38 2.77
C PRO A 99 -7.41 -44.46 1.61
N LEU A 100 -6.97 -45.04 0.49
CA LEU A 100 -7.83 -45.23 -0.68
C LEU A 100 -9.01 -46.12 -0.31
N PRO A 101 -10.24 -45.79 -0.75
CA PRO A 101 -11.40 -46.63 -0.50
C PRO A 101 -11.16 -48.01 -1.11
N VAL A 102 -11.18 -49.04 -0.27
CA VAL A 102 -11.11 -50.42 -0.72
C VAL A 102 -12.50 -50.79 -1.26
N PRO A 103 -12.65 -51.15 -2.55
CA PRO A 103 -13.92 -51.62 -3.04
C PRO A 103 -14.30 -52.94 -2.34
N THR A 104 -15.46 -52.98 -1.71
CA THR A 104 -16.10 -54.22 -1.25
C THR A 104 -16.83 -54.84 -2.44
N ASP A 105 -16.34 -56.01 -2.88
CA ASP A 105 -17.03 -56.90 -3.83
C ASP A 105 -18.33 -57.47 -3.23
#